data_AF-A0A0B4L4A1-F1
#
_entry.id   AF-A0A0B4L4A1-F1
#
_cell.length_a   1.000
_cell.length_b   1.000
_cell.length_c   1.000
_cell.angle_alpha   90.00
_cell.angle_beta   90.00
_cell.angle_gamma   90.00
#
_symmetry.space_group_name_H-M   'P 1'
#
loop_
_entity.id
_entity.type
_entity.pdbx_description
1 polymer ?
#
loop_
_entity_poly.entity_id
_entity_poly.type
_entity_poly.pdbx_seq_one_letter_code
_entity_poly.pdbx_strand_id
1 'polypeptide(L)' 'QVLSAVDYLHKNNVVHRDLKPENLLYLTKQPDSDLVLADFGIAKMLDSKDEVLTTMAGSFGYAAPEVMLKKGHGKP' A
#
# COMPACT_ATOMS: atom_id res chain seq x y z
N GLN A 1 -14.13 -1.70 -0.20
CA GLN A 1 -13.33 -1.33 -1.40
C GLN A 1 -11.82 -1.30 -1.09
N VAL A 2 -11.34 -0.55 -0.09
CA VAL A 2 -9.90 -0.46 0.24
C VAL A 2 -9.22 -1.82 0.41
N LEU A 3 -9.73 -2.69 1.29
CA LEU A 3 -9.13 -4.02 1.52
C LEU A 3 -9.12 -4.89 0.25
N SER A 4 -10.15 -4.79 -0.59
CA SER A 4 -10.22 -5.50 -1.86
C SER A 4 -9.17 -5.01 -2.86
N ALA A 5 -8.92 -3.69 -2.89
CA ALA A 5 -7.84 -3.12 -3.71
C ALA A 5 -6.46 -3.57 -3.23
N VAL A 6 -6.23 -3.58 -1.92
CA VAL A 6 -4.97 -4.05 -1.32
C VAL A 6 -4.76 -5.55 -1.56
N ASP A 7 -5.80 -6.37 -1.39
CA ASP A 7 -5.75 -7.81 -1.70
C ASP A 7 -5.41 -8.06 -3.18
N TYR A 8 -6.00 -7.28 -4.10
CA TYR A 8 -5.65 -7.33 -5.51
C TYR A 8 -4.15 -7.01 -5.74
N LEU A 9 -3.61 -5.96 -5.11
CA LEU A 9 -2.20 -5.63 -5.24
C LEU A 9 -1.30 -6.76 -4.73
N HIS A 10 -1.60 -7.30 -3.54
CA HIS A 10 -0.82 -8.38 -2.95
C HIS A 10 -0.85 -9.67 -3.78
N LYS A 11 -1.99 -9.99 -4.42
CA LYS A 11 -2.10 -11.10 -5.37
C LYS A 11 -1.21 -10.92 -6.61
N ASN A 12 -0.93 -9.68 -6.98
CA ASN A 12 -0.03 -9.32 -8.08
C ASN A 12 1.40 -9.02 -7.62
N ASN A 13 1.78 -9.41 -6.38
CA ASN A 13 3.08 -9.14 -5.77
C ASN A 13 3.46 -7.65 -5.70
N VAL A 14 2.47 -6.76 -5.61
CA VAL A 14 2.68 -5.31 -5.46
C VAL A 14 2.41 -4.90 -4.02
N VAL A 15 3.34 -4.19 -3.40
CA VAL A 15 3.14 -3.53 -2.10
C VAL A 15 3.09 -2.02 -2.32
N HIS A 16 2.01 -1.36 -1.91
CA HIS A 16 1.79 0.08 -2.12
C HIS A 16 2.73 0.98 -1.30
N ARG A 17 2.98 0.61 -0.03
CA ARG A 17 3.87 1.29 0.93
C ARG A 17 3.47 2.71 1.37
N ASP A 18 2.50 3.36 0.74
CA ASP A 18 1.95 4.65 1.21
C ASP A 18 0.41 4.65 1.29
N LEU A 19 -0.18 3.66 1.97
CA LEU A 19 -1.64 3.62 2.18
C LEU A 19 -2.06 4.68 3.20
N LYS A 20 -2.81 5.68 2.74
CA LYS A 20 -3.32 6.79 3.55
C LYS A 20 -4.58 7.39 2.91
N PRO A 21 -5.44 8.09 3.66
CA PRO A 21 -6.68 8.68 3.14
C PRO A 21 -6.47 9.58 1.91
N GLU A 22 -5.36 10.30 1.85
CA GLU A 22 -5.00 11.19 0.75
C GLU A 22 -4.81 10.44 -0.58
N ASN A 23 -4.51 9.15 -0.52
CA ASN A 23 -4.30 8.27 -1.67
C ASN A 23 -5.55 7.44 -2.03
N LEU A 24 -6.69 7.66 -1.34
CA LEU A 24 -7.96 7.01 -1.62
C LEU A 24 -8.91 8.02 -2.27
N LEU A 25 -9.10 7.90 -3.58
CA LEU A 25 -9.88 8.86 -4.37
C LEU A 25 -11.23 8.26 -4.77
N TYR A 26 -12.25 9.10 -4.86
CA TYR A 26 -13.50 8.75 -5.52
C TYR A 26 -13.41 9.13 -6.99
N LEU A 27 -13.81 8.24 -7.89
CA LEU A 27 -13.80 8.49 -9.34
C LEU A 27 -14.65 9.69 -9.75
N THR A 28 -15.71 9.96 -9.01
CA THR A 28 -16.67 11.03 -9.25
C THR A 28 -17.12 11.67 -7.94
N LYS A 29 -17.89 12.76 -8.04
CA LYS A 29 -18.50 13.44 -6.88
C LYS A 29 -19.81 12.79 -6.43
N GLN A 30 -20.26 11.72 -7.08
CA GLN A 30 -21.52 11.07 -6.73
C GLN A 30 -21.38 10.33 -5.39
N PRO A 31 -22.44 10.28 -4.56
CA PRO A 31 -22.38 9.64 -3.23
C PRO A 31 -22.02 8.15 -3.26
N ASP A 32 -22.30 7.47 -4.37
CA ASP A 32 -22.07 6.04 -4.62
C ASP A 32 -20.82 5.78 -5.49
N SER A 33 -19.99 6.80 -5.71
CA SER A 33 -18.80 6.66 -6.54
C SER A 33 -17.84 5.59 -6.02
N ASP A 34 -17.27 4.84 -6.94
CA ASP A 34 -16.22 3.88 -6.60
C ASP A 34 -14.98 4.58 -6.03
N LEU A 35 -14.41 3.93 -5.02
CA LEU A 35 -13.13 4.29 -4.43
C LEU A 35 -12.00 3.58 -5.17
N VAL A 36 -10.99 4.36 -5.57
CA VAL A 36 -9.77 3.88 -6.21
C VAL A 36 -8.55 4.27 -5.39
N LEU A 37 -7.53 3.42 -5.45
CA LEU A 37 -6.23 3.68 -4.84
C LEU A 37 -5.34 4.42 -5.84
N ALA A 38 -4.67 5.47 -5.38
CA ALA A 38 -3.81 6.34 -6.17
C ALA A 38 -2.41 6.47 -5.55
N ASP A 39 -1.48 7.04 -6.32
CA ASP A 39 -0.08 7.32 -5.95
C ASP A 39 0.77 6.09 -5.61
N PHE A 40 1.21 5.41 -6.67
CA PHE A 40 2.14 4.28 -6.62
C PHE A 40 3.61 4.72 -6.66
N GLY A 41 3.93 5.99 -6.39
CA GLY A 41 5.27 6.56 -6.58
C GLY A 41 6.38 5.86 -5.78
N ILE A 42 6.03 5.20 -4.67
CA ILE A 42 6.95 4.40 -3.87
C ILE A 42 6.54 2.92 -3.76
N ALA A 43 5.54 2.51 -4.56
CA ALA A 43 5.12 1.13 -4.60
C ALA A 43 6.25 0.24 -5.13
N LYS A 44 6.26 -1.03 -4.70
CA LYS A 44 7.29 -1.97 -5.10
C LYS A 44 6.69 -3.32 -5.48
N MET A 45 7.16 -3.86 -6.60
CA MET A 45 6.95 -5.27 -6.95
C MET A 45 7.93 -6.14 -6.17
N LEU A 46 7.44 -7.24 -5.62
CA LEU A 46 8.25 -8.24 -4.94
C LEU A 46 8.64 -9.33 -5.92
N ASP A 47 9.93 -9.66 -5.97
CA ASP A 47 10.48 -10.72 -6.82
C ASP A 47 10.21 -12.12 -6.24
N SER A 48 9.99 -12.20 -4.92
CA SER A 48 9.60 -13.43 -4.23
C SER A 48 8.66 -13.15 -3.06
N LYS A 49 7.90 -14.17 -2.62
CA LYS A 49 6.99 -14.03 -1.48
C LYS A 49 7.72 -13.72 -0.17
N ASP A 50 8.99 -14.10 -0.08
CA ASP A 50 9.85 -13.93 1.10
C ASP A 50 10.72 -12.67 1.01
N GLU A 51 10.55 -11.85 -0.04
CA GLU A 51 11.28 -10.59 -0.14
C GLU A 51 10.79 -9.62 0.93
N VAL A 52 11.74 -9.20 1.78
CA VAL A 52 11.48 -8.26 2.88
C VAL A 52 11.99 -6.88 2.50
N LEU A 53 11.09 -5.90 2.52
CA LEU A 53 11.42 -4.50 2.28
C LEU A 53 11.95 -3.85 3.55
N THR A 54 13.23 -3.48 3.55
CA THR A 54 13.93 -2.86 4.71
C THR A 54 14.09 -1.34 4.59
N THR A 55 13.84 -0.78 3.40
CA THR A 55 13.92 0.67 3.17
C THR A 55 12.74 1.37 3.84
N MET A 56 13.02 2.38 4.69
CA MET A 56 11.99 3.28 5.17
C MET A 56 11.42 4.07 3.99
N ALA A 57 10.14 3.85 3.68
CA ALA A 57 9.36 4.68 2.79
C ALA A 57 7.90 4.66 3.23
N GLY A 58 7.16 5.70 2.86
CA GLY A 58 5.78 5.92 3.28
C GLY A 58 5.65 7.07 4.29
N SER A 59 4.42 7.42 4.59
CA SER A 59 4.07 8.50 5.50
C SER A 59 4.16 8.04 6.96
N PHE A 60 4.95 8.72 7.81
CA PHE A 60 5.26 8.32 9.19
C PHE A 60 4.04 7.99 10.06
N GLY A 61 2.91 8.72 9.90
CA GLY A 61 1.69 8.49 10.66
C GLY A 61 0.93 7.21 10.32
N TYR A 62 1.27 6.57 9.19
CA TYR A 62 0.64 5.34 8.69
C TYR A 62 1.64 4.18 8.56
N ALA A 63 2.89 4.39 8.99
CA ALA A 63 3.93 3.39 8.92
C ALA A 63 3.74 2.31 10.00
N ALA A 64 3.83 1.04 9.60
CA ALA A 64 3.76 -0.07 10.53
C ALA A 64 5.02 -0.11 11.44
N PRO A 65 4.91 -0.60 12.69
CA PRO A 65 5.99 -0.55 13.67
C PRO A 65 7.27 -1.25 13.20
N GLU A 66 7.17 -2.34 12.43
CA GLU A 66 8.29 -3.05 11.84
C GLU A 66 9.09 -2.23 10.80
N VAL A 67 8.41 -1.30 10.10
CA VAL A 67 9.05 -0.34 9.18
C VAL A 67 9.85 0.68 9.99
N MET A 68 9.29 1.17 11.10
CA MET A 68 9.96 2.10 12.01
C MET A 68 11.16 1.46 12.72
N LEU A 69 11.05 0.17 13.06
CA LEU A 69 12.08 -0.61 13.74
C LEU A 69 13.12 -1.23 12.77
N LYS A 70 13.02 -0.95 11.46
CA LYS A 70 13.90 -1.50 10.40
C LYS A 70 14.01 -3.04 10.41
N LYS A 71 13.01 -3.73 10.96
CA LYS A 71 12.97 -5.21 10.96
C LYS A 71 12.59 -5.78 9.60
N GLY A 72 12.16 -4.91 8.68
CA GLY A 72 11.73 -5.26 7.35
C GLY A 72 10.28 -5.76 7.36
N HIS A 73 9.59 -5.61 6.23
CA HIS A 73 8.20 -6.02 6.07
C HIS A 73 7.99 -6.66 4.68
N GLY A 74 7.17 -7.71 4.64
CA GLY A 74 6.72 -8.38 3.42
C GLY A 74 5.19 -8.40 3.37
N LYS A 75 4.62 -9.02 2.34
CA LYS A 75 3.18 -9.34 2.31
C LYS A 75 2.87 -10.53 3.24
N PRO A 76 1.67 -10.62 3.84
CA PRO A 76 1.23 -11.84 4.54
C PRO A 76 1.13 -13.06 3.60
#